data_AF-A0A7K2Z2W3-F1
#
_entry.id   AF-A0A7K2Z2W3-F1
#
_cell.length_a   1.000
_cell.length_b   1.000
_cell.length_c   1.000
_cell.angle_alpha   90.00
_cell.angle_beta   90.00
_cell.angle_gamma   90.00
#
_symmetry.space_group_name_H-M   'P 1'
#
loop_
_entity.id
_entity.type
_entity.pdbx_description
1 polymer ?
#
loop_
_entity_poly.entity_id
_entity_poly.type
_entity_poly.pdbx_seq_one_letter_code
_entity_poly.pdbx_strand_id
1 'polypeptide(L)' 'MSTPIMRVGPKGRGTHRDIGAALAAAPAGAEILVAPGEYAESLRLERRVILRPEHGS' A
#
# COMPACT_ATOMS: atom_id res chain seq x y z
N MET A 1 1.43 -5.02 19.52
CA MET A 1 1.45 -5.86 18.31
C MET A 1 2.07 -5.03 17.19
N SER A 2 2.99 -5.58 16.39
CA SER A 2 3.60 -4.83 15.28
C SER A 2 2.58 -4.69 14.14
N THR A 3 2.44 -3.48 13.59
CA THR A 3 1.57 -3.22 12.44
C THR A 3 2.22 -3.77 11.17
N PRO A 4 1.58 -4.68 10.42
CA PRO A 4 2.11 -5.17 9.15
C PRO A 4 2.24 -4.04 8.13
N ILE A 5 3.36 -4.02 7.38
CA ILE A 5 3.64 -3.01 6.35
C ILE A 5 3.67 -3.70 4.98
N MET A 6 2.80 -3.24 4.06
CA MET A 6 2.81 -3.63 2.65
C MET A 6 3.44 -2.52 1.81
N ARG A 7 4.43 -2.84 1.00
CA ARG A 7 5.15 -1.86 0.16
C ARG A 7 4.64 -1.89 -1.27
N VAL A 8 4.24 -0.72 -1.78
CA VAL A 8 3.81 -0.51 -3.16
C VAL A 8 4.87 0.29 -3.91
N GLY A 9 5.25 -0.16 -5.10
CA GLY A 9 6.18 0.58 -5.94
C GLY A 9 6.52 -0.14 -7.25
N PRO A 10 7.14 0.57 -8.20
CA PRO A 10 7.60 -0.01 -9.45
C PRO A 10 8.61 -1.15 -9.21
N LYS A 11 8.77 -2.02 -10.21
CA LYS A 11 9.58 -3.26 -10.14
C LYS A 11 10.92 -3.01 -9.44
N GLY A 12 11.16 -3.73 -8.34
CA GLY A 12 12.39 -3.65 -7.54
C GLY A 12 12.35 -2.69 -6.35
N ARG A 13 11.28 -1.89 -6.16
CA ARG A 13 11.12 -0.99 -4.99
C ARG A 13 9.94 -1.35 -4.07
N GLY A 14 8.95 -2.10 -4.55
CA GLY A 14 7.79 -2.54 -3.77
C GLY A 14 7.59 -4.05 -3.80
N THR A 15 6.92 -4.59 -2.77
CA THR A 15 6.41 -5.97 -2.75
C THR A 15 5.23 -6.12 -3.72
N HIS A 16 4.47 -5.04 -3.91
CA HIS A 16 3.34 -4.95 -4.83
C HIS A 16 3.58 -3.84 -5.86
N ARG A 17 3.12 -4.05 -7.10
CA ARG A 17 3.19 -3.03 -8.16
C ARG A 17 2.05 -2.02 -8.09
N ASP A 18 0.92 -2.42 -7.51
CA ASP A 18 -0.34 -1.68 -7.54
C ASP A 18 -0.88 -1.57 -6.10
N ILE A 19 -1.58 -0.47 -5.76
CA ILE A 19 -2.12 -0.26 -4.40
C ILE A 19 -3.24 -1.26 -4.12
N GLY A 20 -4.09 -1.57 -5.11
CA GLY A 20 -5.14 -2.58 -4.98
C GLY A 20 -4.61 -3.96 -4.57
N ALA A 21 -3.47 -4.38 -5.13
CA ALA A 21 -2.85 -5.66 -4.80
C ALA A 21 -2.33 -5.70 -3.36
N ALA A 22 -1.77 -4.59 -2.87
CA ALA A 22 -1.34 -4.47 -1.47
C ALA A 22 -2.54 -4.46 -0.51
N LEU A 23 -3.65 -3.80 -0.88
CA LEU A 23 -4.88 -3.80 -0.09
C LEU A 23 -5.50 -5.20 0.04
N ALA A 24 -5.50 -5.98 -1.04
CA ALA A 24 -6.01 -7.36 -1.01
C ALA A 24 -5.19 -8.27 -0.08
N ALA A 25 -3.87 -8.07 -0.03
CA ALA A 25 -2.97 -8.81 0.85
C ALA A 25 -2.95 -8.30 2.30
N ALA A 26 -3.38 -7.06 2.53
CA ALA A 26 -3.29 -6.42 3.83
C ALA A 26 -4.31 -6.99 4.85
N PRO A 27 -3.86 -7.38 6.06
CA PRO A 27 -4.77 -7.62 7.17
C PRO A 27 -5.38 -6.30 7.65
N ALA A 28 -6.49 -6.39 8.41
CA ALA A 28 -7.08 -5.21 9.02
C ALA A 28 -6.09 -4.53 9.99
N GLY A 29 -6.01 -3.21 9.89
CA GLY A 29 -5.09 -2.37 10.66
C GLY A 29 -3.69 -2.24 10.06
N ALA A 30 -3.40 -2.87 8.91
CA ALA A 30 -2.10 -2.75 8.26
C ALA A 30 -1.84 -1.35 7.68
N GLU A 31 -0.56 -1.09 7.45
CA GLU A 31 -0.07 0.11 6.77
C GLU A 31 0.39 -0.25 5.34
N ILE A 32 -0.01 0.56 4.37
CA ILE A 32 0.40 0.48 2.97
C ILE A 32 1.36 1.66 2.73
N LEU A 33 2.64 1.36 2.49
CA LEU A 33 3.67 2.36 2.18
C LEU A 33 3.82 2.47 0.66
N VAL A 34 3.52 3.63 0.09
CA VAL A 34 3.41 3.84 -1.36
C VAL A 34 4.60 4.66 -1.87
N ALA A 35 5.45 4.05 -2.69
CA ALA A 35 6.55 4.73 -3.35
C ALA A 35 6.05 5.82 -4.32
N PRO A 36 6.83 6.90 -4.54
CA PRO A 36 6.46 7.95 -5.50
C PRO A 36 6.15 7.40 -6.89
N GLY A 37 5.03 7.81 -7.47
CA GLY A 37 4.59 7.39 -8.79
C GLY A 37 3.11 7.66 -9.03
N GLU A 38 2.67 7.48 -10.27
CA GLU A 38 1.25 7.53 -10.64
C GLU A 38 0.67 6.11 -10.68
N TYR A 39 -0.46 5.93 -10.01
CA TYR A 39 -1.19 4.67 -9.92
C TYR A 39 -2.61 4.90 -10.44
N ALA A 40 -2.83 4.62 -11.72
CA ALA A 40 -4.13 4.82 -12.38
C ALA A 40 -5.09 3.66 -12.04
N GLU A 41 -5.69 3.69 -10.86
CA GLU A 41 -6.58 2.64 -10.36
C GLU A 41 -7.75 3.20 -9.54
N SER A 42 -8.84 2.43 -9.46
CA SER A 42 -9.97 2.71 -8.55
C SER A 42 -9.88 1.82 -7.33
N LEU A 43 -9.92 2.41 -6.14
CA LEU A 43 -9.72 1.69 -4.88
C LEU A 43 -11.04 1.53 -4.12
N ARG A 44 -11.25 0.32 -3.56
CA ARG A 44 -12.30 0.04 -2.58
C ARG A 44 -11.64 -0.44 -1.28
N LEU A 45 -11.95 0.24 -0.19
CA LEU A 45 -11.46 -0.14 1.14
C LEU A 45 -12.52 -1.00 1.84
N GLU A 46 -12.26 -2.30 1.95
CA GLU A 46 -13.15 -3.25 2.62
C GLU A 46 -12.86 -3.39 4.11
N ARG A 47 -11.68 -2.92 4.54
CA ARG A 47 -11.20 -3.01 5.92
C ARG A 47 -10.40 -1.77 6.28
N ARG A 48 -10.25 -1.51 7.57
CA ARG A 48 -9.40 -0.41 8.07
C ARG A 48 -7.95 -0.68 7.68
N VAL A 49 -7.33 0.29 7.05
CA VAL A 49 -5.90 0.34 6.68
C VAL A 49 -5.42 1.78 6.77
N ILE A 50 -4.11 1.98 6.78
CA ILE A 50 -3.47 3.29 6.65
C ILE A 50 -2.71 3.32 5.33
N LEU A 51 -2.99 4.29 4.46
CA LEU A 51 -2.16 4.55 3.28
C LEU A 51 -1.19 5.69 3.63
N ARG A 52 0.10 5.47 3.43
CA ARG A 52 1.14 6.48 3.63
C ARG A 52 2.05 6.58 2.41
N PRO A 53 2.42 7.80 1.99
CA PRO A 53 3.52 7.94 1.05
C PRO A 53 4.82 7.46 1.71
N GLU A 54 5.67 6.77 0.95
CA GLU A 54 7.01 6.36 1.42
C GLU A 54 7.90 7.57 1.69
N HIS A 55 7.68 8.66 0.94
CA HIS A 55 8.39 9.93 1.07
C HIS A 55 7.42 11.10 0.94
N GLY A 56 7.61 12.13 1.77
CA GLY A 56 6.75 13.33 1.79
C GLY A 56 5.71 13.31 2.91
N SER A 57 4.89 14.37 2.99
CA SER A 57 3.82 14.57 3.97
C SER A 57 2.52 14.97 3.29
#